data_AF-A0A0F9DCI6-F1
#
_entry.id   AF-A0A0F9DCI6-F1
#
_cell.length_a   1.000
_cell.length_b   1.000
_cell.length_c   1.000
_cell.angle_alpha   90.00
_cell.angle_beta   90.00
_cell.angle_gamma   90.00
#
_symmetry.space_group_name_H-M   'P 1'
#
loop_
_entity.id
_entity.type
_entity.pdbx_description
1 polymer ?
#
loop_
_entity_poly.entity_id
_entity_poly.type
_entity_poly.pdbx_seq_one_letter_code
_entity_poly.pdbx_strand_id
1 'polypeptide(L)'
;TVADDIAALPGLADLARLLALEEHIESGDFDAVVVDCPAVRHTLDLLAVLDAAARALERMFPERQPTVLEPFLKALSGYSASGEDVYKAGRDLLLRLSRLRQTLGDPEASSVRLVLTAEKGALMDVQRAVTELSLFSYPLDAAFCNRLLPEDAGPWAKPRRDDQQTNLKYFRESLEPLPVLPVPLQPRDVEGLQGLVALAGLAYGEADPAAVLHVRPAQAFSHRDGDYVLSLALPFVEREELAIERLDDALIVYVGERSRTFDLPVEVRGLNGVSSAFDGDTLRVTFSHQH
;
A
#
# COMPACT_ATOMS: atom_id res chain seq x y z
N THR A 1 -19.50 -2.54 -4.82
CA THR A 1 -20.24 -3.83 -4.88
C THR A 1 -19.28 -4.92 -5.36
N VAL A 2 -19.62 -6.22 -5.26
CA VAL A 2 -18.75 -7.32 -5.79
C VAL A 2 -18.45 -7.14 -7.28
N ALA A 3 -19.40 -6.61 -8.06
CA ALA A 3 -19.19 -6.31 -9.47
C ALA A 3 -18.11 -5.23 -9.68
N ASP A 4 -18.10 -4.19 -8.84
CA ASP A 4 -17.08 -3.14 -8.89
C ASP A 4 -15.70 -3.67 -8.45
N ASP A 5 -15.65 -4.54 -7.44
CA ASP A 5 -14.40 -5.16 -6.96
C ASP A 5 -13.78 -6.10 -8.03
N ILE A 6 -14.61 -6.84 -8.78
CA ILE A 6 -14.15 -7.69 -9.91
C ILE A 6 -13.73 -6.83 -11.11
N ALA A 7 -14.46 -5.75 -11.41
CA ALA A 7 -14.14 -4.85 -12.50
C ALA A 7 -12.80 -4.11 -12.29
N ALA A 8 -12.32 -4.03 -11.05
CA ALA A 8 -11.02 -3.47 -10.70
C ALA A 8 -9.84 -4.40 -11.02
N LEU A 9 -10.07 -5.68 -11.37
CA LEU A 9 -8.97 -6.60 -11.69
C LEU A 9 -8.11 -6.07 -12.84
N PRO A 10 -6.76 -6.12 -12.71
CA PRO A 10 -5.87 -5.48 -13.65
C PRO A 10 -5.77 -6.35 -14.90
N GLY A 11 -5.13 -5.80 -15.93
CA GLY A 11 -4.87 -6.54 -17.16
C GLY A 11 -4.10 -7.84 -16.88
N LEU A 12 -4.26 -8.82 -17.78
CA LEU A 12 -3.67 -10.16 -17.64
C LEU A 12 -2.15 -10.14 -17.35
N ALA A 13 -1.43 -9.18 -17.94
CA ALA A 13 0.01 -9.03 -17.74
C ALA A 13 0.37 -8.66 -16.29
N ASP A 14 -0.41 -7.79 -15.65
CA ASP A 14 -0.17 -7.37 -14.28
C ASP A 14 -0.62 -8.46 -13.29
N LEU A 15 -1.72 -9.15 -13.56
CA LEU A 15 -2.10 -10.35 -12.80
C LEU A 15 -0.99 -11.40 -12.83
N ALA A 16 -0.43 -11.69 -14.01
CA ALA A 16 0.66 -12.66 -14.14
C ALA A 16 1.89 -12.26 -13.31
N ARG A 17 2.22 -10.95 -13.23
CA ARG A 17 3.33 -10.44 -12.40
C ARG A 17 3.05 -10.61 -10.91
N LEU A 18 1.83 -10.30 -10.45
CA LEU A 18 1.44 -10.47 -9.05
C LEU A 18 1.48 -11.94 -8.64
N LEU A 19 0.99 -12.84 -9.51
CA LEU A 19 1.04 -14.28 -9.26
C LEU A 19 2.47 -14.82 -9.26
N ALA A 20 3.33 -14.32 -10.14
CA ALA A 20 4.75 -14.68 -10.12
C ALA A 20 5.42 -14.20 -8.82
N LEU A 21 5.13 -12.99 -8.36
CA LEU A 21 5.65 -12.48 -7.08
C LEU A 21 5.20 -13.36 -5.91
N GLU A 22 3.92 -13.70 -5.85
CA GLU A 22 3.39 -14.61 -4.82
C GLU A 22 4.07 -15.98 -4.85
N GLU A 23 4.32 -16.54 -6.03
CA GLU A 23 5.03 -17.82 -6.18
C GLU A 23 6.48 -17.76 -5.67
N HIS A 24 7.21 -16.66 -5.94
CA HIS A 24 8.58 -16.49 -5.43
C HIS A 24 8.59 -16.33 -3.91
N ILE A 25 7.62 -15.61 -3.34
CA ILE A 25 7.48 -15.45 -1.89
C ILE A 25 7.17 -16.80 -1.23
N GLU A 26 6.21 -17.56 -1.75
CA GLU A 26 5.78 -18.85 -1.19
C GLU A 26 6.83 -19.96 -1.37
N SER A 27 7.70 -19.86 -2.38
CA SER A 27 8.76 -20.86 -2.61
C SER A 27 9.71 -21.00 -1.42
N GLY A 28 9.95 -19.92 -0.67
CA GLY A 28 10.96 -19.86 0.39
C GLY A 28 12.40 -20.02 -0.12
N ASP A 29 12.63 -19.93 -1.44
CA ASP A 29 13.96 -20.10 -2.06
C ASP A 29 14.87 -18.88 -1.86
N PHE A 30 14.33 -17.76 -1.37
CA PHE A 30 15.02 -16.48 -1.23
C PHE A 30 14.86 -15.92 0.19
N ASP A 31 15.95 -15.38 0.76
CA ASP A 31 15.90 -14.64 2.02
C ASP A 31 15.26 -13.25 1.85
N ALA A 32 15.34 -12.67 0.64
CA ALA A 32 14.75 -11.38 0.29
C ALA A 32 14.37 -11.32 -1.20
N VAL A 33 13.23 -10.68 -1.49
CA VAL A 33 12.75 -10.43 -2.86
C VAL A 33 12.66 -8.92 -3.08
N VAL A 34 13.39 -8.40 -4.07
CA VAL A 34 13.36 -6.98 -4.44
C VAL A 34 12.52 -6.81 -5.71
N VAL A 35 11.48 -5.98 -5.62
CA VAL A 35 10.58 -5.69 -6.74
C VAL A 35 10.87 -4.30 -7.29
N ASP A 36 11.35 -4.21 -8.53
CA ASP A 36 11.43 -2.96 -9.26
C ASP A 36 10.05 -2.62 -9.84
N CYS A 37 9.36 -1.73 -9.14
CA CYS A 37 7.98 -1.39 -9.43
C CYS A 37 7.86 -0.46 -10.65
N PRO A 38 6.74 -0.53 -11.39
CA PRO A 38 6.42 0.48 -12.41
C PRO A 38 6.18 1.85 -11.77
N ALA A 39 5.82 2.83 -12.61
CA ALA A 39 5.49 4.18 -12.15
C ALA A 39 4.56 4.17 -10.93
N VAL A 40 4.82 5.05 -9.96
CA VAL A 40 4.19 5.02 -8.62
C VAL A 40 2.67 4.89 -8.66
N ARG A 41 1.99 5.61 -9.57
CA ARG A 41 0.53 5.51 -9.75
C ARG A 41 0.07 4.09 -10.07
N HIS A 42 0.70 3.46 -11.06
CA HIS A 42 0.37 2.11 -11.51
C HIS A 42 0.60 1.11 -10.37
N THR A 43 1.68 1.26 -9.63
CA THR A 43 1.97 0.43 -8.46
C THR A 43 0.87 0.56 -7.41
N LEU A 44 0.46 1.79 -7.06
CA LEU A 44 -0.63 2.04 -6.11
C LEU A 44 -1.98 1.47 -6.61
N ASP A 45 -2.24 1.53 -7.92
CA ASP A 45 -3.42 0.92 -8.51
C ASP A 45 -3.40 -0.61 -8.31
N LEU A 46 -2.27 -1.28 -8.57
CA LEU A 46 -2.14 -2.73 -8.32
C LEU A 46 -2.31 -3.10 -6.85
N LEU A 47 -1.78 -2.27 -5.95
CA LEU A 47 -1.93 -2.45 -4.50
C LEU A 47 -3.40 -2.30 -4.05
N ALA A 48 -4.16 -1.39 -4.67
CA ALA A 48 -5.59 -1.24 -4.43
C ALA A 48 -6.40 -2.44 -4.97
N VAL A 49 -5.99 -3.02 -6.10
CA VAL A 49 -6.57 -4.27 -6.61
C VAL A 49 -6.42 -5.39 -5.61
N LEU A 50 -5.24 -5.57 -5.03
CA LEU A 50 -4.98 -6.64 -4.06
C LEU A 50 -5.94 -6.54 -2.86
N ASP A 51 -6.24 -5.32 -2.41
CA ASP A 51 -7.22 -5.05 -1.36
C ASP A 51 -8.66 -5.38 -1.83
N ALA A 52 -9.03 -5.04 -3.07
CA ALA A 52 -10.31 -5.42 -3.67
C ALA A 52 -10.48 -6.94 -3.85
N ALA A 53 -9.42 -7.64 -4.25
CA ALA A 53 -9.42 -9.09 -4.42
C ALA A 53 -9.61 -9.81 -3.07
N ALA A 54 -8.96 -9.34 -2.01
CA ALA A 54 -9.16 -9.86 -0.65
C ALA A 54 -10.61 -9.70 -0.19
N ARG A 55 -11.23 -8.54 -0.41
CA ARG A 55 -12.65 -8.33 -0.07
C ARG A 55 -13.59 -9.18 -0.93
N ALA A 56 -13.32 -9.30 -2.22
CA ALA A 56 -14.11 -10.13 -3.12
C ALA A 56 -14.10 -11.59 -2.66
N LEU A 57 -12.94 -12.10 -2.22
CA LEU A 57 -12.80 -13.43 -1.66
C LEU A 57 -13.70 -13.62 -0.43
N GLU A 58 -13.62 -12.72 0.55
CA GLU A 58 -14.39 -12.83 1.80
C GLU A 58 -15.91 -12.79 1.55
N ARG A 59 -16.37 -11.94 0.62
CA ARG A 59 -17.78 -11.78 0.28
C ARG A 59 -18.33 -12.95 -0.53
N MET A 60 -17.56 -13.46 -1.49
CA MET A 60 -17.99 -14.52 -2.40
C MET A 60 -17.80 -15.93 -1.82
N PHE A 61 -16.84 -16.10 -0.90
CA PHE A 61 -16.44 -17.39 -0.35
C PHE A 61 -16.24 -17.36 1.18
N PRO A 62 -17.24 -16.93 1.97
CA PRO A 62 -17.10 -16.85 3.42
C PRO A 62 -16.79 -18.22 4.04
N GLU A 63 -15.90 -18.25 5.04
CA GLU A 63 -15.42 -19.48 5.72
C GLU A 63 -16.53 -20.33 6.38
N ARG A 64 -17.76 -19.80 6.50
CA ARG A 64 -18.84 -20.35 7.32
C ARG A 64 -20.11 -20.83 6.59
N GLN A 65 -20.06 -21.16 5.31
CA GLN A 65 -21.13 -21.97 4.71
C GLN A 65 -20.62 -23.06 3.76
N PRO A 66 -20.62 -24.34 4.17
CA PRO A 66 -20.96 -25.37 3.21
C PRO A 66 -22.45 -25.19 2.84
N THR A 67 -22.82 -25.46 1.58
CA THR A 67 -24.19 -25.91 1.21
C THR A 67 -25.38 -24.94 1.12
N VAL A 68 -25.25 -23.69 0.64
CA VAL A 68 -26.45 -22.94 0.15
C VAL A 68 -26.39 -22.56 -1.32
N LEU A 69 -25.20 -22.25 -1.85
CA LEU A 69 -25.01 -22.00 -3.28
C LEU A 69 -24.74 -23.27 -4.09
N GLU A 70 -24.34 -24.36 -3.45
CA GLU A 70 -24.00 -25.63 -4.12
C GLU A 70 -25.14 -26.20 -4.98
N PRO A 71 -26.43 -26.17 -4.56
CA PRO A 71 -27.55 -26.58 -5.40
C PRO A 71 -27.83 -25.62 -6.56
N PHE A 72 -27.64 -24.32 -6.35
CA PHE A 72 -27.87 -23.28 -7.36
C PHE A 72 -26.76 -23.30 -8.43
N LEU A 73 -25.52 -23.51 -7.99
CA LEU A 73 -24.36 -23.75 -8.84
C LEU A 73 -24.48 -25.09 -9.56
N LYS A 74 -25.00 -26.15 -8.93
CA LYS A 74 -25.32 -27.41 -9.62
C LYS A 74 -26.39 -27.24 -10.70
N ALA A 75 -27.42 -26.43 -10.46
CA ALA A 75 -28.45 -26.13 -11.44
C ALA A 75 -27.91 -25.34 -12.65
N LEU A 76 -26.93 -24.46 -12.44
CA LEU A 76 -26.20 -23.78 -13.52
C LEU A 76 -25.16 -24.70 -14.19
N SER A 77 -24.55 -25.63 -13.45
CA SER A 77 -23.58 -26.62 -13.95
C SER A 77 -24.20 -27.70 -14.85
N GLY A 78 -25.53 -27.85 -14.83
CA GLY A 78 -26.27 -28.72 -15.74
C GLY A 78 -26.05 -28.37 -17.23
N TYR A 79 -25.39 -27.24 -17.53
CA TYR A 79 -25.07 -26.80 -18.88
C TYR A 79 -23.57 -26.80 -19.26
N SER A 80 -22.61 -27.08 -18.36
CA SER A 80 -21.22 -27.39 -18.76
C SER A 80 -20.32 -27.75 -17.56
N ALA A 81 -19.42 -28.72 -17.73
CA ALA A 81 -18.28 -28.98 -16.84
C ALA A 81 -17.40 -27.72 -16.61
N SER A 82 -17.46 -26.75 -17.53
CA SER A 82 -16.71 -25.50 -17.48
C SER A 82 -17.09 -24.56 -16.31
N GLY A 83 -18.29 -24.67 -15.73
CA GLY A 83 -18.75 -23.75 -14.69
C GLY A 83 -18.06 -23.96 -13.33
N GLU A 84 -17.88 -25.22 -12.94
CA GLU A 84 -17.22 -25.59 -11.67
C GLU A 84 -15.71 -25.32 -11.74
N ASP A 85 -15.08 -25.59 -12.89
CA ASP A 85 -13.68 -25.29 -13.14
C ASP A 85 -13.38 -23.78 -13.10
N VAL A 86 -14.25 -22.95 -13.71
CA VAL A 86 -14.10 -21.48 -13.68
C VAL A 86 -14.29 -20.94 -12.26
N TYR A 87 -15.27 -21.46 -11.52
CA TYR A 87 -15.50 -21.07 -10.12
C TYR A 87 -14.28 -21.38 -9.25
N LYS A 88 -13.74 -22.59 -9.36
CA LYS A 88 -12.55 -23.02 -8.63
C LYS A 88 -11.33 -22.16 -9.00
N ALA A 89 -11.09 -21.95 -10.29
CA ALA A 89 -9.99 -21.12 -10.76
C ALA A 89 -10.10 -19.67 -10.27
N GLY A 90 -11.31 -19.09 -10.28
CA GLY A 90 -11.57 -17.75 -9.75
C GLY A 90 -11.32 -17.66 -8.25
N ARG A 91 -11.76 -18.66 -7.48
CA ARG A 91 -11.48 -18.73 -6.03
C ARG A 91 -9.99 -18.81 -5.75
N ASP A 92 -9.29 -19.71 -6.45
CA ASP A 92 -7.85 -19.93 -6.24
C ASP A 92 -7.06 -18.67 -6.61
N LEU A 93 -7.47 -17.94 -7.65
CA LEU A 93 -6.89 -16.64 -7.98
C LEU A 93 -7.07 -15.62 -6.86
N LEU A 94 -8.31 -15.42 -6.37
CA LEU A 94 -8.59 -14.46 -5.31
C LEU A 94 -7.89 -14.83 -4.00
N LEU A 95 -7.77 -16.12 -3.69
CA LEU A 95 -6.99 -16.63 -2.56
C LEU A 95 -5.52 -16.24 -2.65
N ARG A 96 -4.88 -16.45 -3.80
CA ARG A 96 -3.47 -16.09 -4.01
C ARG A 96 -3.26 -14.58 -3.90
N LEU A 97 -4.13 -13.77 -4.50
CA LEU A 97 -4.06 -12.31 -4.40
C LEU A 97 -4.30 -11.82 -2.96
N SER A 98 -5.21 -12.44 -2.23
CA SER A 98 -5.48 -12.13 -0.82
C SER A 98 -4.29 -12.45 0.08
N ARG A 99 -3.61 -13.58 -0.14
CA ARG A 99 -2.35 -13.91 0.57
C ARG A 99 -1.26 -12.91 0.27
N LEU A 100 -1.05 -12.60 -1.01
CA LEU A 100 -0.08 -11.58 -1.41
C LEU A 100 -0.39 -10.22 -0.77
N ARG A 101 -1.66 -9.82 -0.72
CA ARG A 101 -2.11 -8.61 -0.02
C ARG A 101 -1.72 -8.61 1.46
N GLN A 102 -1.90 -9.73 2.15
CA GLN A 102 -1.54 -9.89 3.57
C GLN A 102 -0.03 -9.79 3.75
N THR A 103 0.76 -10.53 2.98
CA THR A 103 2.22 -10.50 3.06
C THR A 103 2.78 -9.10 2.78
N LEU A 104 2.30 -8.44 1.72
CA LEU A 104 2.72 -7.09 1.37
C LEU A 104 2.24 -6.02 2.37
N GLY A 105 1.20 -6.32 3.17
CA GLY A 105 0.71 -5.42 4.21
C GLY A 105 1.39 -5.62 5.56
N ASP A 106 2.16 -6.69 5.72
CA ASP A 106 2.85 -7.02 6.96
C ASP A 106 4.20 -6.28 7.04
N PRO A 107 4.38 -5.35 8.00
CA PRO A 107 5.64 -4.61 8.17
C PRO A 107 6.81 -5.48 8.62
N GLU A 108 6.57 -6.70 9.10
CA GLU A 108 7.64 -7.67 9.43
C GLU A 108 8.09 -8.46 8.19
N ALA A 109 7.23 -8.59 7.18
CA ALA A 109 7.52 -9.38 5.97
C ALA A 109 7.91 -8.53 4.76
N SER A 110 7.45 -7.27 4.68
CA SER A 110 7.66 -6.44 3.50
C SER A 110 7.76 -4.95 3.83
N SER A 111 8.31 -4.18 2.90
CA SER A 111 8.28 -2.72 2.94
C SER A 111 8.42 -2.10 1.57
N VAL A 112 7.97 -0.85 1.45
CA VAL A 112 8.07 -0.01 0.26
C VAL A 112 9.10 1.08 0.49
N ARG A 113 9.90 1.36 -0.55
CA ARG A 113 10.85 2.48 -0.60
C ARG A 113 10.53 3.37 -1.76
N LEU A 114 10.30 4.66 -1.48
CA LEU A 114 10.06 5.64 -2.54
C LEU A 114 11.40 6.13 -3.10
N VAL A 115 11.48 6.33 -4.41
CA VAL A 115 12.63 6.97 -5.06
C VAL A 115 12.12 8.22 -5.78
N LEU A 116 12.67 9.38 -5.41
CA LEU A 116 12.26 10.69 -5.92
C LEU A 116 13.48 11.54 -6.30
N THR A 117 13.25 12.65 -6.99
CA THR A 117 14.25 13.70 -7.21
C THR A 117 13.91 14.93 -6.35
N ALA A 118 14.91 15.75 -6.01
CA ALA A 118 14.73 16.99 -5.26
C ALA A 118 14.11 18.13 -6.11
N GLU A 119 13.05 17.84 -6.87
CA GLU A 119 12.32 18.78 -7.69
C GLU A 119 11.00 19.18 -7.02
N LYS A 120 10.56 20.42 -7.20
CA LYS A 120 9.32 20.92 -6.57
C LYS A 120 8.08 20.12 -6.96
N GLY A 121 8.01 19.65 -8.20
CA GLY A 121 6.88 18.85 -8.69
C GLY A 121 6.79 17.47 -8.03
N ALA A 122 7.92 16.87 -7.64
CA ALA A 122 7.96 15.54 -7.02
C ALA A 122 7.32 15.52 -5.63
N LEU A 123 7.18 16.67 -4.97
CA LEU A 123 6.64 16.75 -3.62
C LEU A 123 5.21 16.25 -3.53
N MET A 124 4.33 16.78 -4.38
CA MET A 124 2.92 16.42 -4.35
C MET A 124 2.71 14.93 -4.70
N ASP A 125 3.54 14.40 -5.61
CA ASP A 125 3.50 12.99 -5.98
C ASP A 125 3.94 12.09 -4.82
N VAL A 126 4.99 12.46 -4.10
CA VAL A 126 5.47 11.74 -2.92
C VAL A 126 4.45 11.80 -1.79
N GLN A 127 3.92 12.99 -1.48
CA GLN A 127 2.88 13.14 -0.45
C GLN A 127 1.68 12.25 -0.73
N ARG A 128 1.17 12.30 -1.97
CA ARG A 128 0.06 11.44 -2.38
C ARG A 128 0.40 9.95 -2.30
N ALA A 129 1.60 9.56 -2.70
CA ALA A 129 2.03 8.17 -2.59
C ALA A 129 2.09 7.70 -1.12
N VAL A 130 2.61 8.53 -0.21
CA VAL A 130 2.64 8.22 1.23
C VAL A 130 1.22 8.09 1.78
N THR A 131 0.32 9.01 1.44
CA THR A 131 -1.09 8.95 1.83
C THR A 131 -1.75 7.66 1.33
N GLU A 132 -1.58 7.32 0.05
CA GLU A 132 -2.20 6.12 -0.54
C GLU A 132 -1.62 4.82 0.08
N LEU A 133 -0.30 4.73 0.25
CA LEU A 133 0.33 3.59 0.94
C LEU A 133 -0.21 3.44 2.36
N SER A 134 -0.36 4.54 3.09
CA SER A 134 -0.92 4.51 4.45
C SER A 134 -2.40 4.13 4.46
N LEU A 135 -3.21 4.70 3.55
CA LEU A 135 -4.62 4.38 3.36
C LEU A 135 -4.79 2.88 3.13
N PHE A 136 -3.97 2.27 2.27
CA PHE A 136 -3.98 0.83 1.98
C PHE A 136 -3.13 -0.02 2.95
N SER A 137 -2.56 0.57 4.00
CA SER A 137 -1.73 -0.13 4.99
C SER A 137 -0.60 -0.96 4.38
N TYR A 138 0.10 -0.38 3.41
CA TYR A 138 1.37 -0.90 2.94
C TYR A 138 2.51 -0.20 3.69
N PRO A 139 3.43 -0.97 4.31
CA PRO A 139 4.54 -0.43 5.08
C PRO A 139 5.48 0.38 4.17
N LEU A 140 5.81 1.59 4.61
CA LEU A 140 6.77 2.47 3.97
C LEU A 140 7.92 2.72 4.96
N ASP A 141 9.14 2.28 4.63
CA ASP A 141 10.27 2.37 5.54
C ASP A 141 11.28 3.46 5.19
N ALA A 142 11.35 3.91 3.93
CA ALA A 142 12.27 4.98 3.53
C ALA A 142 11.87 5.68 2.24
N ALA A 143 12.48 6.85 2.04
CA ALA A 143 12.50 7.55 0.76
C ALA A 143 13.94 7.88 0.34
N PHE A 144 14.27 7.67 -0.93
CA PHE A 144 15.56 8.03 -1.52
C PHE A 144 15.39 9.28 -2.36
N CYS A 145 16.13 10.33 -2.03
CA CYS A 145 16.22 11.55 -2.82
C CYS A 145 17.43 11.46 -3.75
N ASN A 146 17.17 10.98 -4.97
CA ASN A 146 18.19 10.66 -5.97
C ASN A 146 18.60 11.89 -6.80
N ARG A 147 19.77 11.78 -7.44
CA ARG A 147 20.34 12.78 -8.37
C ARG A 147 20.60 14.14 -7.74
N LEU A 148 21.06 14.15 -6.48
CA LEU A 148 21.49 15.38 -5.81
C LEU A 148 22.84 15.85 -6.37
N LEU A 149 22.91 17.11 -6.80
CA LEU A 149 24.14 17.70 -7.30
C LEU A 149 25.19 17.75 -6.19
N PRO A 150 26.40 17.19 -6.42
CA PRO A 150 27.45 17.21 -5.42
C PRO A 150 28.02 18.62 -5.23
N GLU A 151 28.74 18.83 -4.12
CA GLU A 151 29.30 20.14 -3.78
C GLU A 151 30.35 20.61 -4.80
N ASP A 152 31.09 19.66 -5.38
CA ASP A 152 32.16 19.87 -6.34
C ASP A 152 31.69 20.05 -7.81
N ALA A 153 30.37 20.08 -8.06
CA ALA A 153 29.77 20.29 -9.40
C ALA A 153 30.02 21.68 -10.03
N GLY A 154 30.86 22.50 -9.40
CA GLY A 154 31.28 23.81 -9.88
C GLY A 154 30.25 24.93 -9.71
N PRO A 155 30.62 26.18 -10.04
CA PRO A 155 29.79 27.35 -9.75
C PRO A 155 28.48 27.41 -10.54
N TRP A 156 28.45 26.86 -11.76
CA TRP A 156 27.25 26.86 -12.61
C TRP A 156 26.11 26.02 -12.01
N ALA A 157 26.44 24.93 -11.32
CA ALA A 157 25.45 24.05 -10.69
C ALA A 157 24.92 24.61 -9.36
N LYS A 158 25.55 25.65 -8.80
CA LYS A 158 25.24 26.17 -7.46
C LYS A 158 23.75 26.54 -7.28
N PRO A 159 23.10 27.31 -8.17
CA PRO A 159 21.70 27.68 -7.96
C PRO A 159 20.77 26.46 -7.91
N ARG A 160 20.99 25.47 -8.81
CA ARG A 160 20.21 24.22 -8.81
C ARG A 160 20.46 23.38 -7.57
N ARG A 161 21.71 23.33 -7.09
CA ARG A 161 22.03 22.63 -5.86
C ARG A 161 21.38 23.30 -4.64
N ASP A 162 21.38 24.64 -4.58
CA ASP A 162 20.74 25.39 -3.50
C ASP A 162 19.22 25.13 -3.48
N ASP A 163 18.57 25.06 -4.65
CA ASP A 163 17.17 24.64 -4.79
C ASP A 163 16.96 23.19 -4.32
N GLN A 164 17.82 22.24 -4.75
CA GLN A 164 17.73 20.84 -4.34
C GLN A 164 17.92 20.67 -2.82
N GLN A 165 18.84 21.40 -2.20
CA GLN A 165 19.05 21.34 -0.74
C GLN A 165 17.86 21.92 0.03
N THR A 166 17.26 23.00 -0.49
CA THR A 166 16.02 23.57 0.08
C THR A 166 14.88 22.56 0.01
N ASN A 167 14.68 21.92 -1.15
CA ASN A 167 13.64 20.91 -1.32
C ASN A 167 13.92 19.66 -0.47
N LEU A 168 15.16 19.18 -0.40
CA LEU A 168 15.56 18.04 0.42
C LEU A 168 15.30 18.28 1.90
N LYS A 169 15.58 19.50 2.39
CA LYS A 169 15.25 19.88 3.76
C LYS A 169 13.73 19.81 3.99
N TYR A 170 12.95 20.39 3.08
CA TYR A 170 11.49 20.34 3.16
C TYR A 170 10.95 18.90 3.12
N PHE A 171 11.50 18.03 2.26
CA PHE A 171 11.15 16.61 2.21
C PHE A 171 11.41 15.89 3.54
N ARG A 172 12.58 16.13 4.14
CA ARG A 172 12.92 15.56 5.44
C ARG A 172 11.93 15.99 6.51
N GLU A 173 11.68 17.29 6.61
CA GLU A 173 10.74 17.85 7.60
C GLU A 173 9.31 17.34 7.39
N SER A 174 8.86 17.23 6.14
CA SER A 174 7.49 16.81 5.80
C SER A 174 7.26 15.31 6.01
N LEU A 175 8.29 14.49 5.81
CA LEU A 175 8.19 13.04 5.90
C LEU A 175 8.54 12.49 7.29
N GLU A 176 8.92 13.34 8.25
CA GLU A 176 9.27 12.86 9.59
C GLU A 176 8.19 11.94 10.19
N PRO A 177 8.58 10.82 10.82
CA PRO A 177 9.92 10.30 11.10
C PRO A 177 10.48 9.36 10.02
N LEU A 178 9.90 9.32 8.81
CA LEU A 178 10.40 8.48 7.72
C LEU A 178 11.80 8.95 7.28
N PRO A 179 12.80 8.06 7.19
CA PRO A 179 14.14 8.42 6.76
C PRO A 179 14.16 8.80 5.28
N VAL A 180 14.75 9.96 4.98
CA VAL A 180 14.99 10.44 3.62
C VAL A 180 16.50 10.40 3.31
N LEU A 181 16.91 9.38 2.55
CA LEU A 181 18.31 9.11 2.21
C LEU A 181 18.72 9.89 0.95
N PRO A 182 19.71 10.80 1.04
CA PRO A 182 20.21 11.54 -0.12
C PRO A 182 21.13 10.67 -0.97
N VAL A 183 20.94 10.63 -2.29
CA VAL A 183 21.84 9.93 -3.22
C VAL A 183 22.43 10.92 -4.23
N PRO A 184 23.77 11.08 -4.28
CA PRO A 184 24.41 12.04 -5.16
C PRO A 184 24.32 11.59 -6.62
N LEU A 185 24.14 12.58 -7.52
CA LEU A 185 24.24 12.38 -8.96
C LEU A 185 25.65 11.92 -9.32
N GLN A 186 25.73 10.81 -10.06
CA GLN A 186 26.99 10.27 -10.54
C GLN A 186 27.46 11.04 -11.79
N PRO A 187 28.78 11.23 -11.97
CA PRO A 187 29.33 11.97 -13.11
C PRO A 187 29.17 11.24 -14.46
N ARG A 188 28.85 9.94 -14.42
CA ARG A 188 28.56 9.08 -15.57
C ARG A 188 27.47 8.10 -15.19
N ASP A 189 26.91 7.44 -16.20
CA ASP A 189 25.99 6.34 -15.97
C ASP A 189 26.66 5.24 -15.14
N VAL A 190 25.88 4.64 -14.24
CA VAL A 190 26.35 3.59 -13.35
C VAL A 190 26.29 2.27 -14.10
N GLU A 191 27.45 1.73 -14.43
CA GLU A 191 27.59 0.52 -15.22
C GLU A 191 28.34 -0.57 -14.46
N GLY A 192 27.88 -1.82 -14.65
CA GLY A 192 28.51 -3.01 -14.07
C GLY A 192 28.37 -3.11 -12.56
N LEU A 193 28.76 -4.27 -12.03
CA LEU A 193 28.59 -4.60 -10.62
C LEU A 193 29.38 -3.66 -9.69
N GLN A 194 30.59 -3.27 -10.09
CA GLN A 194 31.42 -2.37 -9.28
C GLN A 194 30.80 -0.97 -9.13
N GLY A 195 30.21 -0.44 -10.21
CA GLY A 195 29.49 0.83 -10.17
C GLY A 195 28.27 0.75 -9.27
N LEU A 196 27.51 -0.35 -9.34
CA LEU A 196 26.34 -0.60 -8.49
C LEU A 196 26.73 -0.70 -7.00
N VAL A 197 27.82 -1.39 -6.67
CA VAL A 197 28.34 -1.48 -5.29
C VAL A 197 28.76 -0.11 -4.78
N ALA A 198 29.43 0.70 -5.59
CA ALA A 198 29.80 2.06 -5.22
C ALA A 198 28.57 2.95 -4.96
N LEU A 199 27.55 2.87 -5.84
CA LEU A 199 26.29 3.60 -5.65
C LEU A 199 25.54 3.11 -4.40
N ALA A 200 25.51 1.81 -4.14
CA ALA A 200 24.89 1.24 -2.95
C ALA A 200 25.57 1.76 -1.67
N GLY A 201 26.90 1.83 -1.65
CA GLY A 201 27.64 2.43 -0.52
C GLY A 201 27.31 3.91 -0.31
N LEU A 202 27.04 4.68 -1.36
CA LEU A 202 26.60 6.06 -1.25
C LEU A 202 25.15 6.20 -0.77
N ALA A 203 24.28 5.26 -1.17
CA ALA A 203 22.84 5.32 -0.86
C ALA A 203 22.51 4.77 0.53
N TYR A 204 23.15 3.67 0.93
CA TYR A 204 22.87 2.94 2.17
C TYR A 204 23.95 3.15 3.25
N GLY A 205 25.16 3.57 2.88
CA GLY A 205 26.29 3.61 3.80
C GLY A 205 26.60 2.21 4.33
N GLU A 206 26.62 2.07 5.65
CA GLU A 206 26.83 0.80 6.36
C GLU A 206 25.52 0.06 6.66
N ALA A 207 24.35 0.64 6.32
CA ALA A 207 23.07 -0.01 6.55
C ALA A 207 22.89 -1.20 5.61
N ASP A 208 22.32 -2.29 6.13
CA ASP A 208 21.92 -3.43 5.30
C ASP A 208 20.82 -3.01 4.32
N PRO A 209 21.02 -3.14 2.99
CA PRO A 209 19.98 -2.85 2.01
C PRO A 209 18.70 -3.67 2.19
N ALA A 210 18.74 -4.83 2.85
CA ALA A 210 17.55 -5.65 3.13
C ALA A 210 16.84 -5.27 4.44
N ALA A 211 17.45 -4.45 5.31
CA ALA A 211 16.87 -4.11 6.61
C ALA A 211 15.74 -3.08 6.49
N VAL A 212 14.68 -3.25 7.28
CA VAL A 212 13.58 -2.28 7.40
C VAL A 212 14.09 -1.05 8.17
N LEU A 213 14.13 0.11 7.52
CA LEU A 213 14.74 1.32 8.08
C LEU A 213 13.81 2.12 9.01
N HIS A 214 12.51 1.89 8.92
CA HIS A 214 11.49 2.52 9.72
C HIS A 214 10.21 1.68 9.73
N VAL A 215 9.52 1.65 10.87
CA VAL A 215 8.21 1.02 11.00
C VAL A 215 7.25 2.03 11.61
N ARG A 216 6.18 2.33 10.88
CA ARG A 216 5.04 3.11 11.38
C ARG A 216 3.76 2.30 11.15
N PRO A 217 2.94 2.06 12.18
CA PRO A 217 1.62 1.48 11.97
C PRO A 217 0.77 2.45 11.15
N ALA A 218 0.41 2.05 9.93
CA ALA A 218 -0.51 2.82 9.09
C ALA A 218 -1.94 2.79 9.66
N GLN A 219 -2.31 1.67 10.30
CA GLN A 219 -3.60 1.47 10.93
C GLN A 219 -3.44 0.82 12.31
N ALA A 220 -4.34 1.12 13.23
CA ALA A 220 -4.45 0.45 14.52
C ALA A 220 -5.92 0.35 14.95
N PHE A 221 -6.29 -0.83 15.45
CA PHE A 221 -7.56 -1.03 16.13
C PHE A 221 -7.34 -1.07 17.64
N SER A 222 -8.20 -0.41 18.40
CA SER A 222 -8.13 -0.40 19.85
C SER A 222 -9.52 -0.42 20.47
N HIS A 223 -9.63 -1.00 21.66
CA HIS A 223 -10.82 -0.87 22.50
C HIS A 223 -10.57 0.19 23.57
N ARG A 224 -11.49 1.15 23.73
CA ARG A 224 -11.46 2.13 24.81
C ARG A 224 -12.84 2.24 25.42
N ASP A 225 -12.95 2.00 26.73
CA ASP A 225 -14.19 2.21 27.49
C ASP A 225 -15.44 1.50 26.94
N GLY A 226 -15.25 0.37 26.25
CA GLY A 226 -16.33 -0.39 25.60
C GLY A 226 -16.57 -0.03 24.12
N ASP A 227 -15.94 1.03 23.63
CA ASP A 227 -15.97 1.47 22.24
C ASP A 227 -14.84 0.83 21.43
N TYR A 228 -15.09 0.67 20.13
CA TYR A 228 -14.09 0.23 19.17
C TYR A 228 -13.56 1.44 18.40
N VAL A 229 -12.25 1.59 18.29
CA VAL A 229 -11.61 2.74 17.63
C VAL A 229 -10.67 2.26 16.54
N LEU A 230 -10.98 2.61 15.29
CA LEU A 230 -10.05 2.55 14.16
C LEU A 230 -9.25 3.84 14.10
N SER A 231 -7.93 3.72 14.15
CA SER A 231 -6.98 4.81 13.90
C SER A 231 -6.26 4.57 12.59
N LEU A 232 -6.28 5.53 11.69
CA LEU A 232 -5.65 5.47 10.37
C LEU A 232 -4.79 6.71 10.17
N ALA A 233 -3.49 6.51 9.96
CA ALA A 233 -2.59 7.59 9.57
C ALA A 233 -2.87 7.97 8.11
N LEU A 234 -3.14 9.24 7.86
CA LEU A 234 -3.44 9.86 6.58
C LEU A 234 -2.66 11.18 6.48
N PRO A 235 -1.32 11.13 6.41
CA PRO A 235 -0.51 12.34 6.29
C PRO A 235 -0.84 13.08 5.00
N PHE A 236 -0.66 14.40 5.04
CA PHE A 236 -0.89 15.33 3.91
C PHE A 236 -2.35 15.44 3.44
N VAL A 237 -3.29 14.90 4.19
CA VAL A 237 -4.71 14.99 3.87
C VAL A 237 -5.33 16.17 4.61
N GLU A 238 -6.05 17.01 3.88
CA GLU A 238 -6.90 18.05 4.47
C GLU A 238 -8.27 17.49 4.85
N ARG A 239 -8.92 18.09 5.86
CA ARG A 239 -10.19 17.57 6.39
C ARG A 239 -11.29 17.53 5.33
N GLU A 240 -11.27 18.45 4.38
CA GLU A 240 -12.25 18.57 3.30
C GLU A 240 -12.14 17.44 2.26
N GLU A 241 -10.99 16.77 2.19
CA GLU A 241 -10.76 15.63 1.31
C GLU A 241 -11.21 14.30 1.94
N LEU A 242 -11.58 14.32 3.22
CA LEU A 242 -11.98 13.15 3.99
C LEU A 242 -13.50 13.00 4.02
N ALA A 243 -13.95 11.82 3.62
CA ALA A 243 -15.29 11.36 3.92
C ALA A 243 -15.25 9.93 4.48
N ILE A 244 -16.22 9.61 5.32
CA ILE A 244 -16.43 8.25 5.80
C ILE A 244 -17.88 7.83 5.53
N GLU A 245 -18.06 6.57 5.18
CA GLU A 245 -19.36 5.97 4.97
C GLU A 245 -19.42 4.65 5.71
N ARG A 246 -20.42 4.50 6.58
CA ARG A 246 -20.67 3.25 7.31
C ARG A 246 -21.65 2.40 6.51
N LEU A 247 -21.24 1.17 6.20
CA LEU A 247 -22.12 0.09 5.74
C LEU A 247 -22.52 -0.78 6.95
N ASP A 248 -23.25 -1.89 6.77
CA ASP A 248 -23.64 -2.76 7.89
C ASP A 248 -22.44 -3.53 8.49
N ASP A 249 -21.52 -3.99 7.64
CA ASP A 249 -20.39 -4.85 8.00
C ASP A 249 -19.02 -4.25 7.63
N ALA A 250 -19.00 -3.05 7.06
CA ALA A 250 -17.79 -2.36 6.67
C ALA A 250 -17.83 -0.85 6.95
N LEU A 251 -16.66 -0.21 6.89
CA LEU A 251 -16.46 1.23 6.86
C LEU A 251 -15.70 1.58 5.57
N ILE A 252 -16.21 2.52 4.79
CA ILE A 252 -15.47 3.08 3.66
C ILE A 252 -14.86 4.41 4.11
N VAL A 253 -13.55 4.55 3.90
CA VAL A 253 -12.83 5.81 4.07
C VAL A 253 -12.47 6.32 2.68
N TYR A 254 -12.85 7.56 2.38
CA TYR A 254 -12.54 8.27 1.16
C TYR A 254 -11.47 9.33 1.44
N VAL A 255 -10.47 9.39 0.55
CA VAL A 255 -9.39 10.38 0.54
C VAL A 255 -9.28 10.91 -0.89
N GLY A 256 -9.90 12.05 -1.16
CA GLY A 256 -10.03 12.58 -2.52
C GLY A 256 -10.73 11.59 -3.45
N GLU A 257 -10.06 11.15 -4.51
CA GLU A 257 -10.59 10.19 -5.49
C GLU A 257 -10.38 8.72 -5.10
N ARG A 258 -9.63 8.47 -4.02
CA ARG A 258 -9.33 7.12 -3.54
C ARG A 258 -10.28 6.75 -2.42
N SER A 259 -10.60 5.47 -2.33
CA SER A 259 -11.32 4.93 -1.19
C SER A 259 -10.78 3.56 -0.81
N ARG A 260 -10.93 3.24 0.47
CA ARG A 260 -10.67 1.91 0.99
C ARG A 260 -11.83 1.47 1.86
N THR A 261 -12.23 0.23 1.68
CA THR A 261 -13.22 -0.42 2.52
C THR A 261 -12.52 -1.27 3.57
N PHE A 262 -12.83 -1.01 4.84
CA PHE A 262 -12.38 -1.76 6.00
C PHE A 262 -13.52 -2.66 6.47
N ASP A 263 -13.31 -3.97 6.46
CA ASP A 263 -14.27 -4.90 7.03
C ASP A 263 -14.26 -4.76 8.57
N LEU A 264 -15.45 -4.65 9.15
CA LEU A 264 -15.59 -4.47 10.59
C LEU A 264 -15.71 -5.83 11.29
N PRO A 265 -14.99 -6.02 12.41
CA PRO A 265 -15.15 -7.20 13.25
C PRO A 265 -16.61 -7.37 13.69
N VAL A 266 -17.01 -8.62 13.93
CA VAL A 266 -18.39 -8.97 14.32
C VAL A 266 -18.86 -8.19 15.56
N GLU A 267 -17.95 -7.92 16.49
CA GLU A 267 -18.18 -7.16 17.72
C GLU A 267 -18.61 -5.70 17.46
N VAL A 268 -18.17 -5.12 16.33
CA VAL A 268 -18.45 -3.73 15.95
C VAL A 268 -19.75 -3.62 15.16
N ARG A 269 -20.21 -4.70 14.53
CA ARG A 269 -21.41 -4.69 13.69
C ARG A 269 -22.69 -4.32 14.45
N GLY A 270 -22.72 -4.57 15.76
CA GLY A 270 -23.83 -4.18 16.64
C GLY A 270 -23.74 -2.76 17.21
N LEU A 271 -22.66 -2.02 16.90
CA LEU A 271 -22.44 -0.64 17.36
C LEU A 271 -23.02 0.33 16.31
N ASN A 272 -24.09 1.04 16.70
CA ASN A 272 -24.81 1.95 15.81
C ASN A 272 -24.27 3.39 15.86
N GLY A 273 -23.58 3.76 16.94
CA GLY A 273 -22.92 5.07 17.04
C GLY A 273 -21.64 5.07 16.22
N VAL A 274 -21.51 5.99 15.27
CA VAL A 274 -20.27 6.25 14.54
C VAL A 274 -19.92 7.71 14.68
N SER A 275 -18.73 8.00 15.17
CA SER A 275 -18.17 9.36 15.19
C SER A 275 -16.75 9.33 14.64
N SER A 276 -16.29 10.46 14.12
CA SER A 276 -14.94 10.60 13.60
C SER A 276 -14.29 11.90 14.04
N ALA A 277 -12.99 11.83 14.24
CA ALA A 277 -12.13 12.97 14.49
C ALA A 277 -10.89 12.84 13.60
N PHE A 278 -10.49 13.95 12.99
CA PHE A 278 -9.23 14.04 12.25
C PHE A 278 -8.36 15.09 12.95
N ASP A 279 -7.19 14.66 13.39
CA ASP A 279 -6.30 15.44 14.25
C ASP A 279 -4.85 15.20 13.83
N GLY A 280 -4.15 16.29 13.48
CA GLY A 280 -2.84 16.23 12.83
C GLY A 280 -2.94 15.51 11.48
N ASP A 281 -2.46 14.28 11.45
CA ASP A 281 -2.47 13.38 10.29
C ASP A 281 -3.30 12.11 10.52
N THR A 282 -4.05 12.01 11.63
CA THR A 282 -4.66 10.75 12.03
C THR A 282 -6.18 10.85 12.05
N LEU A 283 -6.84 10.00 11.26
CA LEU A 283 -8.28 9.76 11.32
C LEU A 283 -8.58 8.73 12.40
N ARG A 284 -9.40 9.12 13.38
CA ARG A 284 -9.96 8.23 14.40
C ARG A 284 -11.45 8.07 14.16
N VAL A 285 -11.88 6.83 13.94
CA VAL A 285 -13.30 6.47 13.80
C VAL A 285 -13.69 5.63 15.02
N THR A 286 -14.62 6.14 15.81
CA THR A 286 -15.11 5.50 17.03
C THR A 286 -16.48 4.92 16.78
N PHE A 287 -16.63 3.64 17.12
CA PHE A 287 -17.88 2.89 17.09
C PHE A 287 -18.34 2.64 18.53
N SER A 288 -19.58 3.00 18.83
CA SER A 288 -20.14 2.94 20.19
C SER A 288 -21.57 2.41 20.21
N HIS A 289 -22.01 1.93 21.38
CA HIS A 289 -23.42 1.69 21.64
C HIS A 289 -24.13 3.05 21.75
N GLN A 290 -25.14 3.32 20.91
CA GLN A 290 -25.98 4.49 21.09
C GLN A 290 -26.61 4.47 22.49
N HIS A 291 -26.50 5.58 23.23
CA HIS A 291 -27.35 5.86 24.39
C HIS A 291 -28.75 6.28 23.95
#